data_AF-A0A2V9BRV2-F1
#
_entry.id   AF-A0A2V9BRV2-F1
#
_cell.length_a   1.000
_cell.length_b   1.000
_cell.length_c   1.000
_cell.angle_alpha   90.00
_cell.angle_beta   90.00
_cell.angle_gamma   90.00
#
_symmetry.space_group_name_H-M   'P 1'
#
loop_
_entity.id
_entity.type
_entity.pdbx_description
1 polymer ?
#
loop_
_entity_poly.entity_id
_entity_poly.type
_entity_poly.pdbx_seq_one_letter_code
_entity_poly.pdbx_strand_id
1 'polypeptide(L)'
;MKAKRYILASASAVIAALFLTLTAHAAEEGGAAGAETATEIFKWINFAIVVGALLWVCLKKAPGFFRGRAESISSAITKAGSTKAAADAQLREAEMKLAHLEKEVAELRAFAEREAAAEVGRIRTATRSDLEKIGVAAKAEIEAAERAARLELKALAAMLAVDGAEALLVKQLNARAQAGLISNFVKTLEGMPN
;
A
#
# COMPACT_ATOMS: atom_id res chain seq x y z
N MET A 1 29.29 43.32 -5.46
CA MET A 1 30.41 42.63 -6.14
C MET A 1 31.06 43.42 -7.29
N LYS A 2 30.33 44.31 -7.99
CA LYS A 2 30.87 45.02 -9.17
C LYS A 2 32.00 46.03 -8.82
N ALA A 3 31.87 46.83 -7.76
CA ALA A 3 32.89 47.80 -7.32
C ALA A 3 34.28 47.20 -7.02
N LYS A 4 34.36 46.00 -6.44
CA LYS A 4 35.64 45.32 -6.16
C LYS A 4 36.34 44.81 -7.42
N ARG A 5 35.58 44.53 -8.49
CA ARG A 5 36.11 44.12 -9.80
C ARG A 5 36.71 45.32 -10.53
N TYR A 6 36.11 46.50 -10.39
CA TYR A 6 36.64 47.75 -10.93
C TYR A 6 37.94 48.20 -10.25
N ILE A 7 38.10 47.98 -8.94
CA ILE A 7 39.35 48.33 -8.22
C ILE A 7 40.51 47.38 -8.58
N LEU A 8 40.25 46.08 -8.74
CA LEU A 8 41.27 45.13 -9.20
C LEU A 8 41.62 45.36 -10.68
N ALA A 9 40.61 45.65 -11.51
CA ALA A 9 40.81 45.99 -12.91
C ALA A 9 41.54 47.33 -13.08
N SER A 10 41.26 48.33 -12.24
CA SER A 10 41.96 49.61 -12.27
C SER A 10 43.41 49.47 -11.79
N ALA A 11 43.68 48.64 -10.77
CA ALA A 11 45.05 48.35 -10.33
C ALA A 11 45.84 47.58 -11.40
N SER A 12 45.23 46.58 -12.04
CA SER A 12 45.83 45.86 -13.17
C SER A 12 46.02 46.76 -14.40
N ALA A 13 45.09 47.68 -14.67
CA ALA A 13 45.19 48.63 -15.77
C ALA A 13 46.26 49.70 -15.51
N VAL A 14 46.43 50.14 -14.25
CA VAL A 14 47.51 51.06 -13.85
C VAL A 14 48.87 50.37 -13.95
N ILE A 15 49.00 49.11 -13.52
CA ILE A 15 50.24 48.33 -13.67
C ILE A 15 50.55 48.08 -15.16
N ALA A 16 49.55 47.74 -15.97
CA ALA A 16 49.71 47.56 -17.42
C ALA A 16 50.05 48.87 -18.14
N ALA A 17 49.44 49.99 -17.76
CA ALA A 17 49.74 51.32 -18.30
C ALA A 17 51.15 51.78 -17.92
N LEU A 18 51.59 51.53 -16.68
CA LEU A 18 52.96 51.82 -16.24
C LEU A 18 53.99 51.00 -17.04
N PHE A 19 53.71 49.70 -17.26
CA PHE A 19 54.53 48.82 -18.11
C PHE A 19 54.56 49.27 -19.58
N LEU A 20 53.42 49.71 -20.14
CA LEU A 20 53.35 50.22 -21.52
C LEU A 20 54.12 51.54 -21.70
N THR A 21 54.09 52.43 -20.70
CA THR A 21 54.85 53.69 -20.74
C THR A 21 56.36 53.45 -20.65
N LEU A 22 56.79 52.38 -19.98
CA LEU A 22 58.20 51.97 -19.87
C LEU A 22 58.75 51.38 -21.18
N THR A 23 57.96 50.58 -21.91
CA THR A 23 58.38 50.05 -23.22
C THR A 23 58.46 51.15 -24.28
N ALA A 24 57.61 52.19 -24.18
CA ALA A 24 57.69 53.37 -25.05
C ALA A 24 58.94 54.23 -24.78
N HIS A 25 59.35 54.40 -23.52
CA HIS A 25 60.57 55.15 -23.16
C HIS A 25 61.87 54.36 -23.36
N ALA A 26 61.81 53.02 -23.48
CA ALA A 26 62.97 52.19 -23.79
C ALA A 26 63.26 52.08 -25.30
N ALA A 27 62.36 52.54 -26.17
CA ALA A 27 62.53 52.52 -27.62
C ALA A 27 63.21 53.80 -28.17
N GLU A 28 63.30 54.87 -27.38
CA GLU A 28 63.96 56.12 -27.74
C GLU A 28 65.06 56.48 -26.73
N GLU A 29 66.20 55.77 -26.76
CA GLU A 29 67.50 56.34 -26.39
C GLU A 29 68.62 55.36 -26.77
N GLY A 30 69.17 55.56 -27.96
CA GLY A 30 70.45 54.98 -28.37
C GLY A 30 71.60 55.89 -27.94
N GLY A 31 72.46 55.39 -27.05
CA GLY A 31 73.86 55.81 -26.93
C GLY A 31 74.21 56.78 -25.81
N ALA A 32 74.85 56.27 -24.75
CA ALA A 32 76.05 56.83 -24.11
C ALA A 32 76.45 55.96 -22.89
N ALA A 33 77.73 55.64 -22.74
CA ALA A 33 78.29 54.75 -21.72
C ALA A 33 78.22 55.25 -20.25
N GLY A 34 77.40 56.27 -19.98
CA GLY A 34 77.00 56.71 -18.63
C GLY A 34 75.50 56.58 -18.35
N ALA A 35 74.69 56.17 -19.34
CA ALA A 35 73.24 55.99 -19.23
C ALA A 35 72.83 54.56 -18.81
N GLU A 36 73.71 53.56 -18.98
CA GLU A 36 73.47 52.16 -18.60
C GLU A 36 73.12 51.99 -17.12
N THR A 37 73.90 52.61 -16.21
CA THR A 37 73.68 52.53 -14.76
C THR A 37 72.45 53.32 -14.30
N ALA A 38 72.19 54.50 -14.88
CA ALA A 38 70.99 55.28 -14.57
C ALA A 38 69.71 54.55 -15.01
N THR A 39 69.75 53.89 -16.17
CA THR A 39 68.63 53.11 -16.70
C THR A 39 68.40 51.82 -15.89
N GLU A 40 69.46 51.15 -15.43
CA GLU A 40 69.35 50.00 -14.51
C GLU A 40 68.79 50.38 -13.13
N ILE A 41 69.25 51.49 -12.54
CA ILE A 41 68.75 51.98 -11.25
C ILE A 41 67.26 52.31 -11.35
N PHE A 42 66.84 52.95 -12.44
CA PHE A 42 65.43 53.27 -12.67
C PHE A 42 64.57 52.00 -12.85
N LYS A 43 65.07 50.97 -13.54
CA LYS A 43 64.41 49.66 -13.66
C LYS A 43 64.24 48.99 -12.29
N TRP A 44 65.26 49.01 -11.44
CA TRP A 44 65.20 48.45 -10.08
C TRP A 44 64.23 49.18 -9.16
N ILE A 45 64.19 50.52 -9.24
CA ILE A 45 63.22 51.33 -8.49
C ILE A 45 61.80 51.01 -8.95
N ASN A 46 61.56 50.92 -10.26
CA ASN A 46 60.24 50.57 -10.78
C ASN A 46 59.81 49.15 -10.37
N PHE A 47 60.73 48.18 -10.46
CA PHE A 47 60.51 46.82 -9.99
C PHE A 47 60.15 46.79 -8.50
N ALA A 48 60.87 47.54 -7.66
CA ALA A 48 60.58 47.66 -6.23
C ALA A 48 59.18 48.24 -5.97
N ILE A 49 58.74 49.23 -6.75
CA ILE A 49 57.39 49.82 -6.65
C ILE A 49 56.32 48.79 -7.02
N VAL A 50 56.50 48.06 -8.14
CA VAL A 50 55.54 47.03 -8.59
C VAL A 50 55.49 45.87 -7.61
N VAL A 51 56.63 45.38 -7.14
CA VAL A 51 56.73 44.30 -6.14
C VAL A 51 56.14 44.75 -4.80
N GLY A 52 56.40 45.98 -4.37
CA GLY A 52 55.81 46.56 -3.15
C GLY A 52 54.28 46.67 -3.24
N ALA A 53 53.75 47.14 -4.37
CA ALA A 53 52.30 47.20 -4.61
C ALA A 53 51.67 45.80 -4.66
N LEU A 54 52.32 44.84 -5.33
CA LEU A 54 51.87 43.46 -5.41
C LEU A 54 51.85 42.78 -4.03
N LEU A 55 52.93 42.95 -3.25
CA LEU A 55 53.01 42.47 -1.87
C LEU A 55 51.90 43.08 -1.03
N TRP A 56 51.67 44.39 -1.11
CA TRP A 56 50.60 45.05 -0.36
C TRP A 56 49.20 44.49 -0.69
N VAL A 57 48.90 44.27 -1.97
CA VAL A 57 47.63 43.66 -2.40
C VAL A 57 47.51 42.21 -1.93
N CYS A 58 48.57 41.42 -2.09
CA CYS A 58 48.63 40.02 -1.64
C CYS A 58 48.44 39.93 -0.12
N LEU A 59 49.18 40.69 0.68
CA LEU A 59 49.06 40.72 2.13
C LEU A 59 47.65 41.16 2.57
N LYS A 60 47.02 42.11 1.86
CA LYS A 60 45.69 42.62 2.21
C LYS A 60 44.53 41.72 1.75
N LYS A 61 44.71 40.91 0.70
CA LYS A 61 43.61 40.11 0.09
C LYS A 61 43.73 38.60 0.30
N ALA A 62 44.95 38.06 0.36
CA ALA A 62 45.19 36.63 0.59
C ALA A 62 44.51 36.10 1.86
N PRO A 63 44.64 36.72 3.06
CA PRO A 63 44.07 36.15 4.27
C PRO A 63 42.53 36.07 4.22
N GLY A 64 41.87 37.02 3.56
CA GLY A 64 40.42 36.98 3.39
C GLY A 64 39.93 35.86 2.48
N PHE A 65 40.68 35.53 1.42
CA PHE A 65 40.34 34.46 0.48
C PHE A 65 40.55 33.08 1.09
N PHE A 66 41.70 32.85 1.73
CA PHE A 66 41.98 31.56 2.39
C PHE A 66 41.04 31.31 3.58
N ARG A 67 40.74 32.35 4.36
CA ARG A 67 39.79 32.22 5.49
C ARG A 67 38.37 31.92 5.02
N GLY A 68 37.90 32.54 3.93
CA GLY A 68 36.59 32.22 3.36
C GLY A 68 36.49 30.79 2.82
N ARG A 69 37.57 30.26 2.22
CA ARG A 69 37.63 28.86 1.76
C ARG A 69 37.69 27.89 2.94
N ALA A 70 38.51 28.17 3.94
CA ALA A 70 38.60 27.36 5.15
C ALA A 70 37.24 27.28 5.88
N GLU A 71 36.55 28.42 6.02
CA GLU A 71 35.20 28.46 6.61
C GLU A 71 34.19 27.66 5.78
N SER A 72 34.22 27.78 4.45
CA SER A 72 33.31 27.03 3.58
C SER A 72 33.54 25.51 3.67
N ILE A 73 34.80 25.08 3.77
CA ILE A 73 35.17 23.66 3.89
C ILE A 73 34.76 23.15 5.28
N SER A 74 35.07 23.90 6.34
CA SER A 74 34.68 23.56 7.71
C SER A 74 33.16 23.43 7.83
N SER A 75 32.40 24.42 7.32
CA SER A 75 30.94 24.38 7.29
C SER A 75 30.41 23.19 6.49
N ALA A 76 31.01 22.88 5.34
CA ALA A 76 30.62 21.73 4.53
C ALA A 76 30.87 20.39 5.26
N ILE A 77 32.01 20.26 5.95
CA ILE A 77 32.34 19.07 6.75
C ILE A 77 31.38 18.93 7.92
N THR A 78 31.10 20.00 8.66
CA THR A 78 30.15 19.98 9.78
C THR A 78 28.74 19.62 9.30
N LYS A 79 28.30 20.19 8.17
CA LYS A 79 26.99 19.89 7.57
C LYS A 79 26.91 18.45 7.06
N ALA A 80 27.98 17.93 6.46
CA ALA A 80 28.05 16.53 6.04
C ALA A 80 27.99 15.59 7.26
N GLY A 81 28.70 15.93 8.34
CA GLY A 81 28.67 15.20 9.60
C GLY A 81 27.28 15.17 10.23
N SER A 82 26.59 16.31 10.31
CA SER A 82 25.23 16.37 10.86
C SER A 82 24.22 15.63 9.98
N THR A 83 24.35 15.73 8.66
CA THR A 83 23.49 15.01 7.71
C THR A 83 23.68 13.49 7.83
N LYS A 84 24.94 13.04 7.94
CA LYS A 84 25.26 11.63 8.16
C LYS A 84 24.67 11.13 9.49
N ALA A 85 24.86 11.88 10.59
CA ALA A 85 24.30 11.52 11.88
C ALA A 85 22.76 11.42 11.86
N ALA A 86 22.10 12.34 11.16
CA ALA A 86 20.65 12.30 10.98
C ALA A 86 20.19 11.10 10.14
N ALA A 87 20.93 10.74 9.08
CA ALA A 87 20.66 9.56 8.26
C ALA A 87 20.87 8.26 9.06
N ASP A 88 21.96 8.17 9.82
CA ASP A 88 22.25 7.02 10.69
C ASP A 88 21.18 6.86 11.79
N ALA A 89 20.64 7.96 12.32
CA ALA A 89 19.54 7.93 13.28
C ALA A 89 18.24 7.42 12.64
N GLN A 90 17.89 7.91 11.44
CA GLN A 90 16.72 7.43 10.69
C GLN A 90 16.84 5.96 10.31
N LEU A 91 18.05 5.50 9.92
CA LEU A 91 18.30 4.11 9.61
C LEU A 91 18.04 3.22 10.83
N ARG A 92 18.58 3.58 12.00
CA ARG A 92 18.33 2.84 13.25
C ARG A 92 16.85 2.81 13.62
N GLU A 93 16.14 3.92 13.44
CA GLU A 93 14.69 3.96 13.70
C GLU A 93 13.93 3.04 12.74
N ALA A 94 14.28 3.04 11.46
CA ALA A 94 13.68 2.16 10.46
C ALA A 94 13.99 0.69 10.75
N GLU A 95 15.24 0.35 11.12
CA GLU A 95 15.64 -1.00 11.53
C GLU A 95 14.85 -1.49 12.76
N MET A 96 14.68 -0.63 13.78
CA MET A 96 13.85 -0.97 14.95
C MET A 96 12.39 -1.21 14.56
N LYS A 97 11.83 -0.36 13.69
CA LYS A 97 10.45 -0.52 13.18
C LYS A 97 10.29 -1.80 12.38
N LEU A 98 11.26 -2.14 11.54
CA LEU A 98 11.26 -3.39 10.76
C LEU A 98 11.33 -4.61 11.67
N ALA A 99 12.21 -4.62 12.67
CA ALA A 99 12.30 -5.71 13.64
C ALA A 99 10.99 -5.86 14.43
N HIS A 100 10.32 -4.75 14.76
CA HIS A 100 9.01 -4.79 15.42
C HIS A 100 7.93 -5.36 14.50
N LEU A 101 7.87 -4.92 13.23
CA LEU A 101 6.92 -5.41 12.24
C LEU A 101 7.08 -6.91 11.98
N GLU A 102 8.31 -7.44 11.92
CA GLU A 102 8.53 -8.88 11.77
C GLU A 102 7.91 -9.67 12.93
N LYS A 103 8.04 -9.15 14.16
CA LYS A 103 7.42 -9.74 15.35
C LYS A 103 5.89 -9.65 15.30
N GLU A 104 5.34 -8.49 14.96
CA GLU A 104 3.89 -8.31 14.82
C GLU A 104 3.31 -9.21 13.74
N VAL A 105 3.99 -9.38 12.60
CA VAL A 105 3.57 -10.28 11.52
C VAL A 105 3.59 -11.73 11.99
N ALA A 106 4.60 -12.15 12.75
CA ALA A 106 4.66 -13.49 13.31
C ALA A 106 3.52 -13.74 14.31
N GLU A 107 3.26 -12.77 15.19
CA GLU A 107 2.15 -12.84 16.14
C GLU A 107 0.78 -12.87 15.43
N LEU A 108 0.59 -12.04 14.40
CA LEU A 108 -0.64 -12.01 13.61
C LEU A 108 -0.87 -13.32 12.86
N ARG A 109 0.17 -13.91 12.28
CA ARG A 109 0.07 -15.24 11.64
C ARG A 109 -0.31 -16.32 12.64
N ALA A 110 0.36 -16.36 13.79
CA ALA A 110 0.04 -17.34 14.83
C ALA A 110 -1.39 -17.16 15.38
N PHE A 111 -1.85 -15.91 15.51
CA PHE A 111 -3.23 -15.61 15.90
C PHE A 111 -4.22 -16.08 14.83
N ALA A 112 -3.98 -15.75 13.56
CA ALA A 112 -4.84 -16.14 12.45
C ALA A 112 -4.94 -17.67 12.29
N GLU A 113 -3.83 -18.39 12.46
CA GLU A 113 -3.84 -19.86 12.42
C GLU A 113 -4.67 -20.46 13.56
N ARG A 114 -4.57 -19.90 14.77
CA ARG A 114 -5.36 -20.35 15.93
C ARG A 114 -6.85 -20.06 15.74
N GLU A 115 -7.20 -18.85 15.28
CA GLU A 115 -8.59 -18.49 14.98
C GLU A 115 -9.16 -19.37 13.86
N ALA A 116 -8.41 -19.59 12.78
CA ALA A 116 -8.85 -20.44 11.69
C ALA A 116 -9.13 -21.87 12.17
N ALA A 117 -8.26 -22.44 13.00
CA ALA A 117 -8.46 -23.77 13.57
C ALA A 117 -9.69 -23.82 14.49
N ALA A 118 -9.88 -22.81 15.34
CA ALA A 118 -11.04 -22.71 16.22
C ALA A 118 -12.35 -22.57 15.43
N GLU A 119 -12.34 -21.74 14.39
CA GLU A 119 -13.51 -21.48 13.54
C GLU A 119 -13.90 -22.71 12.72
N VAL A 120 -12.93 -23.44 12.17
CA VAL A 120 -13.19 -24.74 11.51
C VAL A 120 -13.87 -25.71 12.47
N GLY A 121 -13.43 -25.76 13.73
CA GLY A 121 -14.06 -26.58 14.77
C GLY A 121 -15.51 -26.16 15.06
N ARG A 122 -15.76 -24.85 15.16
CA ARG A 122 -17.08 -24.27 15.39
C ARG A 122 -18.03 -24.56 14.23
N ILE A 123 -17.58 -24.31 12.99
CA ILE A 123 -18.34 -24.60 11.76
C ILE A 123 -18.66 -26.09 11.71
N ARG A 124 -17.68 -26.98 11.94
CA ARG A 124 -17.93 -28.43 11.89
C ARG A 124 -18.99 -28.87 12.90
N THR A 125 -18.96 -28.32 14.10
CA THR A 125 -19.95 -28.62 15.15
C THR A 125 -21.35 -28.10 14.77
N ALA A 126 -21.43 -26.87 14.28
CA ALA A 126 -22.68 -26.27 13.80
C ALA A 126 -23.27 -27.08 12.63
N THR A 127 -22.46 -27.36 11.61
CA THR A 127 -22.87 -28.16 10.45
C THR A 127 -23.35 -29.55 10.86
N ARG A 128 -22.71 -30.21 11.83
CA ARG A 128 -23.19 -31.51 12.31
C ARG A 128 -24.57 -31.40 12.97
N SER A 129 -24.77 -30.41 13.83
CA SER A 129 -26.07 -30.16 14.46
C SER A 129 -27.15 -29.87 13.42
N ASP A 130 -26.82 -29.10 12.38
CA ASP A 130 -27.77 -28.75 11.33
C ASP A 130 -28.09 -29.95 10.44
N LEU A 131 -27.11 -30.79 10.11
CA LEU A 131 -27.35 -32.06 9.41
C LEU A 131 -28.27 -33.00 10.21
N GLU A 132 -28.09 -33.08 11.52
CA GLU A 132 -28.98 -33.87 12.39
C GLU A 132 -30.42 -33.32 12.38
N LYS A 133 -30.60 -31.99 12.50
CA LYS A 133 -31.91 -31.34 12.41
C LYS A 133 -32.58 -31.55 11.06
N ILE A 134 -31.83 -31.39 9.97
CA ILE A 134 -32.31 -31.62 8.60
C ILE A 134 -32.74 -33.08 8.44
N GLY A 135 -31.95 -34.02 8.96
CA GLY A 135 -32.29 -35.44 8.92
C GLY A 135 -33.58 -35.77 9.67
N VAL A 136 -33.79 -35.18 10.86
CA VAL A 136 -35.03 -35.35 11.62
C VAL A 136 -36.21 -34.74 10.88
N ALA A 137 -36.07 -33.51 10.38
CA ALA A 137 -37.14 -32.83 9.63
C ALA A 137 -37.51 -33.60 8.34
N ALA A 138 -36.51 -34.07 7.58
CA ALA A 138 -36.74 -34.84 6.37
C ALA A 138 -37.48 -36.16 6.65
N LYS A 139 -37.12 -36.87 7.73
CA LYS A 139 -37.86 -38.09 8.13
C LYS A 139 -39.30 -37.79 8.49
N ALA A 140 -39.54 -36.74 9.28
CA ALA A 140 -40.89 -36.32 9.66
C ALA A 140 -41.74 -35.95 8.43
N GLU A 141 -41.14 -35.24 7.46
CA GLU A 141 -41.78 -34.87 6.19
C GLU A 141 -42.14 -36.11 5.35
N ILE A 142 -41.20 -37.05 5.20
CA ILE A 142 -41.44 -38.31 4.48
C ILE A 142 -42.58 -39.09 5.12
N GLU A 143 -42.56 -39.25 6.45
CA GLU A 143 -43.63 -39.96 7.15
C GLU A 143 -44.99 -39.28 7.01
N ALA A 144 -45.03 -37.94 7.02
CA ALA A 144 -46.25 -37.18 6.79
C ALA A 144 -46.77 -37.37 5.36
N ALA A 145 -45.90 -37.29 4.36
CA ALA A 145 -46.23 -37.53 2.96
C ALA A 145 -46.71 -38.97 2.72
N GLU A 146 -46.06 -39.97 3.33
CA GLU A 146 -46.48 -41.37 3.26
C GLU A 146 -47.88 -41.58 3.84
N ARG A 147 -48.17 -40.97 5.00
CA ARG A 147 -49.50 -41.05 5.61
C ARG A 147 -50.56 -40.41 4.72
N ALA A 148 -50.27 -39.24 4.13
CA ALA A 148 -51.15 -38.56 3.21
C ALA A 148 -51.43 -39.41 1.95
N ALA A 149 -50.38 -39.93 1.30
CA ALA A 149 -50.52 -40.77 0.11
C ALA A 149 -51.28 -42.08 0.40
N ARG A 150 -51.07 -42.70 1.57
CA ARG A 150 -51.84 -43.89 1.98
C ARG A 150 -53.32 -43.57 2.18
N LEU A 151 -53.65 -42.41 2.73
CA LEU A 151 -55.04 -41.99 2.91
C LEU A 151 -55.72 -41.74 1.56
N GLU A 152 -55.01 -41.08 0.65
CA GLU A 152 -55.48 -40.82 -0.72
C GLU A 152 -55.75 -42.13 -1.49
N LEU A 153 -54.82 -43.09 -1.44
CA LEU A 153 -55.00 -44.40 -2.06
C LEU A 153 -56.20 -45.16 -1.47
N LYS A 154 -56.41 -45.10 -0.15
CA LYS A 154 -57.58 -45.71 0.48
C LYS A 154 -58.88 -45.07 0.03
N ALA A 155 -58.92 -43.74 -0.07
CA ALA A 155 -60.10 -43.03 -0.55
C ALA A 155 -60.42 -43.40 -2.00
N LEU A 156 -59.42 -43.46 -2.87
CA LEU A 156 -59.57 -43.85 -4.27
C LEU A 156 -60.02 -45.31 -4.42
N ALA A 157 -59.45 -46.22 -3.63
CA ALA A 157 -59.87 -47.63 -3.62
C ALA A 157 -61.32 -47.79 -3.12
N ALA A 158 -61.72 -47.05 -2.09
CA ALA A 158 -63.10 -47.05 -1.60
C ALA A 158 -64.07 -46.54 -2.66
N MET A 159 -63.72 -45.46 -3.36
CA MET A 159 -64.52 -44.90 -4.45
C MET A 159 -64.69 -45.92 -5.59
N LEU A 160 -63.59 -46.52 -6.07
CA LEU A 160 -63.64 -47.56 -7.10
C LEU A 160 -64.44 -48.81 -6.67
N ALA A 161 -64.37 -49.19 -5.39
CA ALA A 161 -65.16 -50.30 -4.85
C ALA A 161 -66.66 -49.99 -4.84
N VAL A 162 -67.05 -48.76 -4.50
CA VAL A 162 -68.45 -48.29 -4.56
C VAL A 162 -68.93 -48.27 -6.01
N ASP A 163 -68.17 -47.67 -6.93
CA ASP A 163 -68.50 -47.62 -8.36
C ASP A 163 -68.66 -49.04 -8.96
N GLY A 164 -67.75 -49.95 -8.58
CA GLY A 164 -67.81 -51.36 -8.98
C GLY A 164 -69.02 -52.10 -8.41
N ALA A 165 -69.35 -51.85 -7.14
CA ALA A 165 -70.53 -52.43 -6.50
C ALA A 165 -71.83 -51.92 -7.13
N GLU A 166 -71.92 -50.62 -7.46
CA GLU A 166 -73.06 -50.04 -8.18
C GLU A 166 -73.22 -50.70 -9.56
N ALA A 167 -72.14 -50.81 -10.34
CA ALA A 167 -72.18 -51.45 -11.65
C ALA A 167 -72.61 -52.93 -11.59
N LEU A 168 -72.23 -53.66 -10.54
CA LEU A 168 -72.69 -55.04 -10.32
C LEU A 168 -74.15 -55.09 -9.88
N LEU A 169 -74.59 -54.19 -9.00
CA LEU A 169 -75.97 -54.12 -8.51
C LEU A 169 -76.94 -53.86 -9.67
N VAL A 170 -76.61 -52.91 -10.57
CA VAL A 170 -77.41 -52.61 -11.76
C VAL A 170 -77.55 -53.85 -12.66
N LYS A 171 -76.51 -54.68 -12.79
CA LYS A 171 -76.56 -55.92 -13.60
C LYS A 171 -77.37 -57.05 -12.93
N GLN A 172 -77.39 -57.12 -11.60
CA GLN A 172 -78.04 -58.19 -10.85
C GLN A 172 -79.47 -57.87 -10.40
N LEU A 173 -79.89 -56.60 -10.47
CA LEU A 173 -81.23 -56.14 -10.17
C LEU A 173 -82.27 -56.76 -11.12
N ASN A 174 -83.00 -57.75 -10.61
CA ASN A 174 -84.15 -58.37 -11.25
C ASN A 174 -85.34 -58.38 -10.27
N ALA A 175 -86.55 -58.66 -10.78
CA ALA A 175 -87.78 -58.60 -9.99
C ALA A 175 -87.76 -59.46 -8.71
N ARG A 176 -87.04 -60.61 -8.73
CA ARG A 176 -86.87 -61.49 -7.57
C ARG A 176 -85.95 -60.88 -6.51
N ALA A 177 -84.83 -60.29 -6.93
CA ALA A 177 -83.91 -59.58 -6.03
C ALA A 177 -84.60 -58.38 -5.36
N GLN A 178 -85.41 -57.63 -6.12
CA GLN A 178 -86.13 -56.46 -5.61
C GLN A 178 -87.22 -56.82 -4.59
N ALA A 179 -87.98 -57.89 -4.81
CA ALA A 179 -88.93 -58.42 -3.82
C ALA A 179 -88.23 -58.90 -2.53
N GLY A 180 -87.04 -59.50 -2.65
CA GLY A 180 -86.19 -59.88 -1.51
C GLY A 180 -85.73 -58.68 -0.68
N LEU A 181 -85.29 -57.60 -1.33
CA LEU A 181 -84.89 -56.36 -0.65
C LEU A 181 -86.06 -55.74 0.15
N ILE A 182 -87.26 -55.67 -0.45
CA ILE A 182 -88.45 -55.12 0.22
C ILE A 182 -88.82 -55.95 1.45
N SER A 183 -88.83 -57.29 1.32
CA SER A 183 -89.19 -58.16 2.46
C SER A 183 -88.14 -58.11 3.60
N ASN A 184 -86.85 -57.99 3.26
CA ASN A 184 -85.80 -57.80 4.27
C ASN A 184 -85.89 -56.43 4.94
N PHE A 185 -86.17 -55.37 4.20
CA PHE A 185 -86.33 -54.02 4.76
C PHE A 185 -87.50 -53.96 5.76
N VAL A 186 -88.64 -54.55 5.41
CA VAL A 186 -89.80 -54.67 6.32
C VAL A 186 -89.43 -55.44 7.59
N LYS A 187 -88.72 -56.58 7.46
CA LYS A 187 -88.22 -57.34 8.63
C LYS A 187 -87.25 -56.54 9.51
N THR A 188 -86.37 -55.72 8.92
CA THR A 188 -85.44 -54.89 9.70
C THR A 188 -86.19 -53.80 10.48
N LEU A 189 -87.26 -53.25 9.91
CA LEU A 189 -88.12 -52.28 10.60
C LEU A 189 -88.96 -52.95 11.71
N GLU A 190 -89.46 -54.17 11.49
CA GLU A 190 -90.17 -54.95 12.52
C GLU A 190 -89.25 -55.41 13.68
N GLY A 191 -87.94 -55.53 13.42
CA GLY A 191 -86.94 -55.97 14.39
C GLY A 191 -86.24 -54.86 15.18
N MET A 192 -86.49 -53.59 14.90
CA MET A 192 -85.99 -52.47 15.72
C MET A 192 -86.99 -52.20 16.86
N PRO A 193 -86.68 -52.50 18.13
CA PRO A 193 -87.45 -51.99 19.25
C PRO A 193 -87.32 -50.47 19.30
N ASN A 194 -88.45 -49.78 19.53
CA ASN A 194 -88.52 -48.33 19.73
C ASN A 194 -87.51 -47.82 20.76
#